data_AF-A0A2H5DXT2-F1
#
_entry.id   AF-A0A2H5DXT2-F1
#
_cell.length_a   1.000
_cell.length_b   1.000
_cell.length_c   1.000
_cell.angle_alpha   90.00
_cell.angle_beta   90.00
_cell.angle_gamma   90.00
#
_symmetry.space_group_name_H-M   'P 1'
#
loop_
_entity.id
_entity.type
_entity.pdbx_description
1 polymer ?
#
loop_
_entity_poly.entity_id
_entity_poly.type
_entity_poly.pdbx_seq_one_letter_code
_entity_poly.pdbx_strand_id
1 'polypeptide(L)'
;MRVTGRTSALFVIGSAALLSQPAWAMPPGMEEKVADVMVWVVVVLVPVAAIYLFWKVHVLPEVFAEKHQHPQKHAIQVLCLLSLAFGGLLWPIAWLWAFTKPTSYKAAYGTDKHDDFFLKPDGAHADKPLDLAIVDDEIMLLKERLAGLSQKRALIVGKQAGGDKEAGDA
;
A
#
# COMPACT_ATOMS: atom_id res chain seq x y z
N MET A 1 -16.79 -14.06 -37.18
CA MET A 1 -17.03 -13.11 -36.08
C MET A 1 -16.81 -11.69 -36.59
N ARG A 2 -17.86 -10.85 -36.68
CA ARG A 2 -17.75 -9.44 -37.05
C ARG A 2 -17.61 -8.61 -35.76
N VAL A 3 -16.48 -7.92 -35.60
CA VAL A 3 -16.28 -6.95 -34.51
C VAL A 3 -16.86 -5.62 -34.98
N THR A 4 -18.04 -5.27 -34.45
CA THR A 4 -18.76 -4.03 -34.73
C THR A 4 -18.12 -2.86 -33.98
N GLY A 5 -17.64 -1.87 -34.74
CA GLY A 5 -17.03 -0.64 -34.26
C GLY A 5 -18.00 0.24 -33.44
N ARG A 6 -17.81 0.24 -32.12
CA ARG A 6 -18.51 1.14 -31.18
C ARG A 6 -17.58 2.12 -30.46
N THR A 7 -16.31 2.19 -30.84
CA THR A 7 -15.30 3.03 -30.16
C THR A 7 -14.98 4.34 -30.90
N SER A 8 -15.31 4.49 -32.18
CA SER A 8 -15.00 5.71 -32.94
C SER A 8 -15.96 6.89 -32.66
N ALA A 9 -17.16 6.67 -32.11
CA ALA A 9 -18.12 7.74 -31.92
C ALA A 9 -17.79 8.68 -30.73
N LEU A 10 -17.02 8.20 -29.74
CA LEU A 10 -16.65 9.02 -28.58
C LEU A 10 -15.48 9.97 -28.85
N PHE A 11 -14.66 9.69 -29.87
CA PHE A 11 -13.56 10.58 -30.25
C PHE A 11 -14.02 11.79 -31.09
N VAL A 12 -15.15 11.69 -31.79
CA VAL A 12 -15.66 12.80 -32.62
C VAL A 12 -16.30 13.92 -31.78
N ILE A 13 -16.82 13.59 -30.60
CA ILE A 13 -17.45 14.59 -29.70
C ILE A 13 -16.41 15.47 -29.01
N GLY A 14 -15.21 14.93 -28.71
CA GLY A 14 -14.09 15.72 -28.19
C GLY A 14 -13.53 16.73 -29.21
N SER A 15 -13.61 16.40 -30.51
CA SER A 15 -13.10 17.25 -31.59
C SER A 15 -13.99 18.47 -31.89
N ALA A 16 -15.27 18.44 -31.54
CA ALA A 16 -16.20 19.54 -31.79
C ALA A 16 -16.01 20.73 -30.83
N ALA A 17 -15.36 20.53 -29.68
CA ALA A 17 -15.02 21.60 -28.75
C ALA A 17 -13.84 22.49 -29.21
N LEU A 18 -13.15 22.11 -30.30
CA LEU A 18 -12.08 22.88 -30.93
C LEU A 18 -12.58 23.81 -32.06
N LEU A 19 -13.88 23.86 -32.32
CA LEU A 19 -14.46 24.82 -33.24
C LEU A 19 -14.50 26.20 -32.56
N SER A 20 -13.75 27.15 -33.12
CA SER A 20 -13.74 28.57 -32.73
C SER A 20 -15.18 29.07 -32.61
N GLN A 21 -15.61 29.35 -31.39
CA GLN A 21 -16.93 29.90 -31.11
C GLN A 21 -16.99 31.33 -31.66
N PRO A 22 -18.12 31.78 -32.25
CA PRO A 22 -18.24 33.15 -32.71
C PRO A 22 -18.19 34.10 -31.51
N ALA A 23 -17.25 35.03 -31.52
CA ALA A 23 -17.11 36.04 -30.48
C ALA A 23 -18.37 36.91 -30.45
N TRP A 24 -19.10 36.87 -29.33
CA TRP A 24 -20.19 37.80 -29.06
C TRP A 24 -19.53 39.16 -28.75
N ALA A 25 -19.57 40.07 -29.73
CA ALA A 25 -19.00 41.40 -29.58
C ALA A 25 -19.70 42.12 -28.43
N MET A 26 -18.98 42.33 -27.34
CA MET A 26 -19.48 43.10 -26.22
C MET A 26 -19.32 44.59 -26.53
N PRO A 27 -20.04 45.49 -25.84
CA PRO A 27 -19.88 46.93 -26.06
C PRO A 27 -18.43 47.37 -25.77
N PRO A 28 -17.86 48.30 -26.56
CA PRO A 28 -16.46 48.70 -26.44
C PRO A 28 -16.15 49.21 -25.02
N GLY A 29 -15.12 48.62 -24.40
CA GLY A 29 -14.65 48.96 -23.04
C GLY A 29 -15.19 48.09 -21.90
N MET A 30 -16.27 47.32 -22.10
CA MET A 30 -16.70 46.32 -21.11
C MET A 30 -15.82 45.06 -21.13
N GLU A 31 -15.28 44.75 -22.30
CA GLU A 31 -14.42 43.57 -22.52
C GLU A 31 -13.16 43.64 -21.67
N GLU A 32 -12.49 44.80 -21.68
CA GLU A 32 -11.28 45.08 -20.90
C GLU A 32 -11.53 44.90 -19.39
N LYS A 33 -12.67 45.40 -18.89
CA LYS A 33 -13.02 45.29 -17.47
C LYS A 33 -13.35 43.87 -17.03
N VAL A 34 -14.06 43.12 -17.87
CA VAL A 34 -14.38 41.71 -17.57
C VAL A 34 -13.11 40.86 -17.63
N ALA A 35 -12.23 41.10 -18.59
CA ALA A 35 -10.96 40.41 -18.72
C ALA A 35 -10.06 40.66 -17.49
N ASP A 36 -9.93 41.91 -17.05
CA ASP A 36 -9.08 42.28 -15.91
C ASP A 36 -9.55 41.62 -14.59
N VAL A 37 -10.86 41.58 -14.36
CA VAL A 37 -11.45 40.88 -13.21
C VAL A 37 -11.23 39.37 -13.31
N MET A 38 -11.45 38.78 -14.48
CA MET A 38 -11.26 37.34 -14.68
C MET A 38 -9.80 36.92 -14.50
N VAL A 39 -8.84 37.72 -14.94
CA VAL A 39 -7.41 37.46 -14.70
C VAL A 39 -7.11 37.42 -13.21
N TRP A 40 -7.60 38.38 -12.44
CA TRP A 40 -7.41 38.38 -10.98
C TRP A 40 -8.07 37.18 -10.30
N VAL A 41 -9.26 36.80 -10.73
CA VAL A 41 -9.95 35.61 -10.23
C VAL A 41 -9.15 34.35 -10.55
N VAL A 42 -8.66 34.19 -11.78
CA VAL A 42 -7.87 33.02 -12.18
C VAL A 42 -6.54 32.97 -11.43
N VAL A 43 -5.82 34.10 -11.36
CA VAL A 43 -4.52 34.20 -10.69
C VAL A 43 -4.63 33.92 -9.19
N VAL A 44 -5.75 34.23 -8.54
CA VAL A 44 -5.92 33.97 -7.09
C VAL A 44 -6.61 32.63 -6.82
N LEU A 45 -7.71 32.33 -7.51
CA LEU A 45 -8.52 31.14 -7.24
C LEU A 45 -7.82 29.86 -7.71
N VAL A 46 -7.16 29.87 -8.87
CA VAL A 46 -6.50 28.68 -9.41
C VAL A 46 -5.38 28.16 -8.51
N PRO A 47 -4.43 28.97 -8.01
CA PRO A 47 -3.41 28.45 -7.09
C PRO A 47 -4.01 27.99 -5.76
N VAL A 48 -5.06 28.64 -5.24
CA VAL A 48 -5.74 28.19 -4.01
C VAL A 48 -6.38 26.82 -4.23
N ALA A 49 -7.10 26.63 -5.33
CA ALA A 49 -7.68 25.34 -5.70
C ALA A 49 -6.61 24.28 -5.96
N ALA A 50 -5.52 24.64 -6.65
CA ALA A 50 -4.40 23.76 -6.93
C ALA A 50 -3.72 23.29 -5.63
N ILE A 51 -3.44 24.20 -4.70
CA ILE A 51 -2.87 23.86 -3.39
C ILE A 51 -3.81 22.95 -2.60
N TYR A 52 -5.11 23.25 -2.57
CA TYR A 52 -6.10 22.41 -1.89
C TYR A 52 -6.14 20.99 -2.46
N LEU A 53 -6.20 20.85 -3.79
CA LEU A 53 -6.20 19.56 -4.48
C LEU A 53 -4.88 18.81 -4.23
N PHE A 54 -3.77 19.54 -4.31
CA PHE A 54 -2.43 19.02 -4.07
C PHE A 54 -2.28 18.47 -2.64
N TRP A 55 -2.78 19.19 -1.63
CA TRP A 55 -2.79 18.73 -0.25
C TRP A 55 -3.67 17.49 -0.06
N LYS A 56 -4.89 17.52 -0.60
CA LYS A 56 -5.82 16.38 -0.53
C LYS A 56 -5.23 15.10 -1.12
N VAL A 57 -4.55 15.20 -2.25
CA VAL A 57 -3.96 14.03 -2.91
C VAL A 57 -2.70 13.53 -2.20
N HIS A 58 -1.88 14.40 -1.61
CA HIS A 58 -0.70 13.97 -0.84
C HIS A 58 -1.06 13.31 0.51
N VAL A 59 -2.20 13.63 1.12
CA VAL A 59 -2.64 13.00 2.39
C VAL A 59 -3.32 11.63 2.16
N LEU A 60 -3.86 11.38 0.97
CA LEU A 60 -4.60 10.15 0.65
C LEU A 60 -3.81 8.82 0.79
N PRO A 61 -2.51 8.75 0.41
CA PRO A 61 -1.70 7.54 0.51
C PRO A 61 -1.55 7.03 1.94
N GLU A 62 -1.47 7.93 2.92
CA GLU A 62 -1.35 7.58 4.35
C GLU A 62 -2.64 6.90 4.85
N VAL A 63 -3.79 7.50 4.56
CA VAL A 63 -5.10 6.96 4.90
C VAL A 63 -5.35 5.61 4.22
N PHE A 64 -4.84 5.43 2.99
CA PHE A 64 -4.93 4.16 2.29
C PHE A 64 -4.06 3.08 2.95
N ALA A 65 -2.84 3.43 3.37
CA ALA A 65 -1.92 2.51 4.06
C ALA A 65 -2.44 2.07 5.43
N GLU A 66 -3.10 2.94 6.19
CA GLU A 66 -3.77 2.58 7.45
C GLU A 66 -4.93 1.61 7.22
N LYS A 67 -5.79 1.89 6.24
CA LYS A 67 -6.93 1.00 5.90
C LYS A 67 -6.49 -0.34 5.33
N HIS A 68 -5.38 -0.40 4.61
CA HIS A 68 -4.89 -1.62 3.96
C HIS A 68 -3.88 -2.40 4.80
N GLN A 69 -3.53 -1.93 6.01
CA GLN A 69 -2.61 -2.62 6.94
C GLN A 69 -1.28 -3.02 6.27
N HIS A 70 -0.74 -2.15 5.42
CA HIS A 70 0.46 -2.45 4.64
C HIS A 70 1.70 -2.52 5.56
N PRO A 71 2.60 -3.50 5.42
CA PRO A 71 3.78 -3.64 6.28
C PRO A 71 4.83 -2.55 6.04
N GLN A 72 4.62 -1.64 5.06
CA GLN A 72 5.55 -0.55 4.74
C GLN A 72 4.89 0.84 4.76
N LYS A 73 4.07 1.10 5.78
CA LYS A 73 3.39 2.41 6.01
C LYS A 73 4.38 3.58 6.00
N HIS A 74 5.51 3.40 6.69
CA HIS A 74 6.55 4.41 6.82
C HIS A 74 7.27 4.72 5.50
N ALA A 75 7.49 3.73 4.64
CA ALA A 75 8.18 3.95 3.36
C ALA A 75 7.34 4.79 2.41
N ILE A 76 6.02 4.55 2.36
CA ILE A 76 5.08 5.33 1.54
C ILE A 76 4.97 6.77 2.07
N GLN A 77 4.97 6.97 3.39
CA GLN A 77 4.96 8.30 4.01
C GLN A 77 6.22 9.10 3.66
N VAL A 78 7.40 8.47 3.76
CA VAL A 78 8.67 9.11 3.40
C VAL A 78 8.72 9.43 1.91
N LEU A 79 8.22 8.55 1.05
CA LEU A 79 8.13 8.79 -0.38
C LEU A 79 7.19 9.97 -0.73
N CYS A 80 6.11 10.14 0.03
CA CYS A 80 5.19 11.27 -0.10
C CYS A 80 5.84 12.60 0.37
N LEU A 81 6.50 12.60 1.53
CA LEU A 81 7.25 13.77 2.01
C LEU A 81 8.41 14.14 1.08
N LEU A 82 9.07 13.13 0.50
CA LEU A 82 10.13 13.33 -0.49
C LEU A 82 9.56 13.89 -1.80
N SER A 83 8.39 13.42 -2.25
CA SER A 83 7.68 14.01 -3.40
C SER A 83 7.29 15.47 -3.15
N LEU A 84 6.86 15.81 -1.93
CA LEU A 84 6.56 17.18 -1.54
C LEU A 84 7.81 18.09 -1.65
N ALA A 85 8.97 17.59 -1.21
CA ALA A 85 10.24 18.30 -1.34
C ALA A 85 10.69 18.46 -2.81
N PHE A 86 10.36 17.49 -3.67
CA PHE A 86 10.65 17.51 -5.10
C PHE A 86 9.55 18.18 -5.97
N GLY A 87 8.60 18.88 -5.35
CA GLY A 87 7.57 19.65 -6.07
C GLY A 87 6.47 18.80 -6.73
N GLY A 88 6.21 17.60 -6.22
CA GLY A 88 5.09 16.75 -6.67
C GLY A 88 5.35 15.90 -7.91
N LEU A 89 6.57 15.95 -8.50
CA LEU A 89 6.89 15.17 -9.70
C LEU A 89 6.83 13.64 -9.45
N LEU A 90 7.10 13.20 -8.21
CA LEU A 90 7.16 11.78 -7.84
C LEU A 90 5.79 11.19 -7.42
N TRP A 91 4.72 11.99 -7.36
CA TRP A 91 3.38 11.52 -6.99
C TRP A 91 2.96 10.24 -7.73
N PRO A 92 3.03 10.14 -9.08
CA PRO A 92 2.48 8.99 -9.80
C PRO A 92 3.12 7.67 -9.36
N ILE A 93 4.38 7.74 -8.97
CA ILE A 93 5.17 6.62 -8.47
C ILE A 93 4.69 6.23 -7.06
N ALA A 94 4.33 7.19 -6.21
CA ALA A 94 3.73 6.93 -4.90
C ALA A 94 2.41 6.14 -5.03
N TRP A 95 1.59 6.52 -6.01
CA TRP A 95 0.35 5.80 -6.32
C TRP A 95 0.64 4.40 -6.86
N LEU A 96 1.56 4.25 -7.81
CA LEU A 96 1.97 2.94 -8.32
C LEU A 96 2.41 2.00 -7.19
N TRP A 97 3.20 2.52 -6.24
CA TRP A 97 3.74 1.73 -5.14
C TRP A 97 2.70 1.38 -4.07
N ALA A 98 1.74 2.28 -3.80
CA ALA A 98 0.61 2.00 -2.93
C ALA A 98 -0.27 0.83 -3.44
N PHE A 99 -0.37 0.66 -4.76
CA PHE A 99 -1.12 -0.45 -5.37
C PHE A 99 -0.31 -1.74 -5.56
N THR A 100 1.02 -1.69 -5.45
CA THR A 100 1.85 -2.90 -5.49
C THR A 100 1.92 -3.58 -4.13
N LYS A 101 1.52 -4.86 -4.07
CA LYS A 101 1.67 -5.69 -2.85
C LYS A 101 3.12 -6.18 -2.72
N PRO A 102 3.75 -6.10 -1.53
CA PRO A 102 5.11 -6.55 -1.31
C PRO A 102 5.14 -8.07 -1.24
N THR A 103 5.18 -8.73 -2.39
CA THR A 103 5.23 -10.19 -2.51
C THR A 103 6.49 -10.80 -1.88
N SER A 104 7.57 -10.01 -1.75
CA SER A 104 8.82 -10.44 -1.11
C SER A 104 8.70 -10.57 0.42
N TYR A 105 7.97 -9.68 1.08
CA TYR A 105 7.75 -9.76 2.53
C TYR A 105 6.86 -10.95 2.88
N LYS A 106 5.84 -11.21 2.04
CA LYS A 106 4.98 -12.40 2.13
C LYS A 106 5.76 -13.71 1.93
N ALA A 107 6.75 -13.71 1.04
CA ALA A 107 7.57 -14.90 0.78
C ALA A 107 8.52 -15.24 1.93
N ALA A 108 9.02 -14.22 2.65
CA ALA A 108 9.94 -14.42 3.78
C ALA A 108 9.22 -14.68 5.11
N TYR A 109 8.13 -13.96 5.37
CA TYR A 109 7.45 -13.97 6.68
C TYR A 109 6.04 -14.57 6.64
N GLY A 110 5.54 -15.00 5.47
CA GLY A 110 4.24 -15.65 5.32
C GLY A 110 3.01 -14.75 5.56
N THR A 111 3.22 -13.52 6.04
CA THR A 111 2.18 -12.54 6.34
C THR A 111 2.44 -11.23 5.60
N ASP A 112 1.36 -10.61 5.11
CA ASP A 112 1.36 -9.27 4.53
C ASP A 112 1.00 -8.20 5.57
N LYS A 113 1.12 -8.48 6.88
CA LYS A 113 0.70 -7.57 7.95
C LYS A 113 1.89 -7.21 8.85
N HIS A 114 1.93 -5.95 9.26
CA HIS A 114 2.95 -5.42 10.17
C HIS A 114 2.84 -6.06 11.56
N ASP A 115 3.95 -6.17 12.29
CA ASP A 115 3.99 -6.78 13.64
C ASP A 115 2.96 -6.18 14.62
N ASP A 116 2.65 -4.88 14.51
CA ASP A 116 1.63 -4.19 15.32
C ASP A 116 0.20 -4.75 15.14
N PHE A 117 -0.10 -5.42 14.02
CA PHE A 117 -1.38 -6.08 13.78
C PHE A 117 -1.61 -7.25 14.74
N PHE A 118 -0.54 -7.89 15.21
CA PHE A 118 -0.62 -9.01 16.15
C PHE A 118 -0.56 -8.57 17.62
N LEU A 119 -0.21 -7.31 17.88
CA LEU A 119 -0.13 -6.71 19.22
C LEU A 119 -1.45 -6.05 19.64
N LYS A 120 -2.28 -5.59 18.70
CA LYS A 120 -3.57 -5.00 19.03
C LYS A 120 -4.67 -6.06 19.17
N PRO A 121 -5.58 -5.91 20.15
CA PRO A 121 -6.69 -6.84 20.40
C PRO A 121 -7.82 -6.78 19.36
N ASP A 122 -7.60 -6.15 18.20
CA ASP A 122 -8.57 -5.94 17.11
C ASP A 122 -8.15 -6.64 15.80
N GLY A 123 -7.00 -7.33 15.77
CA GLY A 123 -6.57 -8.15 14.64
C GLY A 123 -7.43 -9.41 14.50
N ALA A 124 -7.47 -10.01 13.31
CA ALA A 124 -8.30 -11.16 12.89
C ALA A 124 -8.13 -12.48 13.68
N HIS A 125 -7.45 -12.43 14.83
CA HIS A 125 -7.35 -13.47 15.84
C HIS A 125 -8.09 -13.11 17.14
N ALA A 126 -8.66 -11.91 17.26
CA ALA A 126 -9.43 -11.44 18.41
C ALA A 126 -10.84 -12.04 18.48
N ASP A 127 -11.47 -12.27 17.33
CA ASP A 127 -12.84 -12.80 17.24
C ASP A 127 -12.92 -14.33 17.34
N LYS A 128 -11.77 -15.01 17.26
CA LYS A 128 -11.74 -16.40 17.70
C LYS A 128 -11.60 -16.33 19.21
N PRO A 129 -12.65 -16.65 20.00
CA PRO A 129 -12.41 -16.94 21.40
C PRO A 129 -11.31 -17.99 21.38
N LEU A 130 -10.17 -17.62 21.93
CA LEU A 130 -9.06 -18.52 22.19
C LEU A 130 -9.66 -19.54 23.15
N ASP A 131 -10.19 -20.62 22.58
CA ASP A 131 -10.80 -21.69 23.34
C ASP A 131 -9.65 -22.26 24.16
N LEU A 132 -9.62 -21.90 25.45
CA LEU A 132 -8.51 -22.22 26.35
C LEU A 132 -8.21 -23.72 26.29
N ALA A 133 -9.23 -24.55 26.06
CA ALA A 133 -9.07 -25.99 25.87
C ALA A 133 -8.17 -26.35 24.67
N ILE A 134 -8.36 -25.70 23.52
CA ILE A 134 -7.55 -25.95 22.32
C ILE A 134 -6.11 -25.51 22.54
N VAL A 135 -5.89 -24.36 23.20
CA VAL A 135 -4.54 -23.86 23.48
C VAL A 135 -3.83 -24.71 24.53
N ASP A 136 -4.54 -25.17 25.56
CA ASP A 136 -3.97 -26.07 26.56
C ASP A 136 -3.61 -27.44 25.94
N ASP A 137 -4.45 -27.96 25.04
CA ASP A 137 -4.16 -29.18 24.27
C ASP A 137 -2.93 -29.00 23.36
N GLU A 138 -2.81 -27.87 22.67
CA GLU A 138 -1.63 -27.54 21.85
C GLU A 138 -0.36 -27.42 22.71
N ILE A 139 -0.42 -26.72 23.85
CA ILE A 139 0.70 -26.60 24.79
C ILE A 139 1.13 -27.99 25.30
N MET A 140 0.18 -28.87 25.61
CA MET A 140 0.46 -30.23 26.06
C MET A 140 1.14 -31.05 24.95
N LEU A 141 0.64 -30.99 23.73
CA LEU A 141 1.19 -31.72 22.58
C LEU A 141 2.61 -31.21 22.21
N LEU A 142 2.83 -29.89 22.29
CA LEU A 142 4.15 -29.28 22.10
C LEU A 142 5.15 -29.74 23.17
N LYS A 143 4.73 -29.84 24.44
CA LYS A 143 5.58 -30.36 25.52
C LYS A 143 5.96 -31.83 25.28
N GLU A 144 5.02 -32.64 24.80
CA GLU A 144 5.28 -34.04 24.45
C GLU A 144 6.27 -34.17 23.28
N ARG A 145 6.10 -33.36 22.22
CA ARG A 145 7.07 -33.30 21.11
C ARG A 145 8.46 -32.88 21.57
N LEU A 146 8.56 -31.92 22.49
CA LEU A 146 9.83 -31.47 23.06
C LEU A 146 10.53 -32.60 23.84
N ALA A 147 9.76 -33.36 24.63
CA ALA A 147 10.26 -34.52 25.37
C ALA A 147 10.73 -35.64 24.43
N GLY A 148 9.99 -35.92 23.36
CA GLY A 148 10.41 -36.89 22.34
C GLY A 148 11.70 -36.48 21.63
N LEU A 149 11.86 -35.18 21.34
CA LEU A 149 13.09 -34.64 20.73
C LEU A 149 14.29 -34.69 21.69
N SER A 150 14.09 -34.42 22.98
CA SER A 150 15.18 -34.51 23.97
C SER A 150 15.66 -35.95 24.15
N GLN A 151 14.74 -36.93 24.15
CA GLN A 151 15.07 -38.35 24.20
C GLN A 151 15.83 -38.80 22.94
N LYS A 152 15.40 -38.38 21.75
CA LYS A 152 16.13 -38.65 20.50
C LYS A 152 17.54 -38.06 20.54
N ARG A 153 17.71 -36.85 21.09
CA ARG A 153 19.04 -36.25 21.29
C ARG A 153 19.90 -37.12 22.22
N ALA A 154 19.37 -37.60 23.33
CA ALA A 154 20.11 -38.46 24.26
C ALA A 154 20.59 -39.77 23.61
N LEU A 155 19.75 -40.40 22.78
CA LEU A 155 20.11 -41.60 22.03
C LEU A 155 21.19 -41.33 20.98
N ILE A 156 21.14 -40.17 20.31
CA ILE A 156 22.17 -39.76 19.33
C ILE A 156 23.49 -39.48 20.04
N VAL A 157 23.48 -38.77 21.16
CA VAL A 157 24.68 -38.49 21.97
C VAL A 157 25.28 -39.79 22.51
N GLY A 158 24.46 -40.72 22.98
CA GLY A 158 24.92 -42.06 23.39
C GLY A 158 25.51 -42.87 22.24
N LYS A 159 24.90 -42.82 21.06
CA LYS A 159 25.42 -43.48 19.84
C LYS A 159 26.74 -42.86 19.35
N GLN A 160 26.89 -41.54 19.45
CA GLN A 160 28.13 -40.83 19.14
C GLN A 160 29.24 -41.21 20.14
N ALA A 161 28.95 -41.22 21.44
CA ALA A 161 29.92 -41.62 22.48
C ALA A 161 30.31 -43.11 22.43
N GLY A 162 29.46 -43.98 21.88
CA GLY A 162 29.78 -45.39 21.61
C GLY A 162 30.63 -45.57 20.35
N GLY A 163 30.32 -44.84 19.27
CA GLY A 163 31.09 -44.88 18.03
C GLY A 163 32.51 -44.31 18.17
N ASP A 164 32.70 -43.29 19.00
CA ASP A 164 34.03 -42.72 19.30
C ASP A 164 34.91 -43.69 20.11
N LYS A 165 34.32 -44.64 20.86
CA LYS A 165 35.07 -45.68 21.59
C LYS A 165 35.51 -46.84 20.69
N GLU A 166 34.71 -47.21 19.69
CA GLU A 166 35.09 -48.25 18.72
C GLU A 166 36.12 -47.74 17.69
N ALA A 167 36.14 -46.44 17.38
CA ALA A 167 37.12 -45.84 16.46
C ALA A 167 38.47 -45.50 17.11
N GLY A 168 38.56 -45.48 18.45
CA GLY A 168 39.80 -45.22 19.19
C GLY A 168 40.58 -46.48 19.62
N ASP A 169 40.02 -47.66 19.39
CA ASP A 169 40.59 -48.97 19.78
C ASP A 169 40.98 -49.83 18.56
N ALA A 170 41.09 -49.21 17.38
CA ALA A 170 41.51 -49.80 16.11
C ALA A 170 42.82 -49.18 15.60
#